data_AF-A0A2T7U7P8-F1
#
_entry.id   AF-A0A2T7U7P8-F1
#
_cell.length_a   1.000
_cell.length_b   1.000
_cell.length_c   1.000
_cell.angle_alpha   90.00
_cell.angle_beta   90.00
_cell.angle_gamma   90.00
#
_symmetry.space_group_name_H-M   'P 1'
#
loop_
_entity.id
_entity.type
_entity.pdbx_description
1 polymer ?
#
loop_
_entity_poly.entity_id
_entity_poly.type
_entity_poly.pdbx_seq_one_letter_code
_entity_poly.pdbx_strand_id
1 'polypeptide(L)'
;MRNYYVFQSKDTPALRGFTDEPRASILPAEYGPWALVQEIGPDEEWNLDVSRAVVAAGIIENGYYLLGPLKQAAPRPIIESDRVEGTAVYDRNNAQIGTIKRLIIEKVSGRVLYVDVTFGGLFGVGVHHHTIPWDKLTYDPELEGYHTDITEEQLRAAPVFTVEHRGKLDKSREREMQNYWLNLT
;
A
#
# COMPACT_ATOMS: atom_id res chain seq x y z
N MET A 1 -22.19 -1.61 13.37
CA MET A 1 -21.94 -1.41 11.92
C MET A 1 -21.91 0.09 11.65
N ARG A 2 -21.07 0.56 10.71
CA ARG A 2 -20.80 2.00 10.48
C ARG A 2 -21.53 2.50 9.23
N ASN A 3 -21.85 3.80 9.20
CA ASN A 3 -22.29 4.48 7.98
C ASN A 3 -21.06 4.69 7.07
N TYR A 4 -21.28 4.64 5.76
CA TYR A 4 -20.28 5.02 4.77
C TYR A 4 -20.77 6.23 4.00
N TYR A 5 -19.89 7.17 3.73
CA TYR A 5 -20.17 8.36 2.94
C TYR A 5 -19.36 8.29 1.66
N VAL A 6 -20.04 8.41 0.54
CA VAL A 6 -19.45 8.38 -0.80
C VAL A 6 -19.43 9.79 -1.35
N PHE A 7 -18.24 10.24 -1.70
CA PHE A 7 -17.98 11.52 -2.33
C PHE A 7 -17.55 11.29 -3.77
N GLN A 8 -17.88 12.20 -4.66
CA GLN A 8 -17.40 12.22 -6.04
C GLN A 8 -16.49 13.42 -6.24
N SER A 9 -15.37 13.21 -6.92
CA SER A 9 -14.48 14.30 -7.33
C SER A 9 -15.16 15.12 -8.43
N LYS A 10 -15.15 16.45 -8.28
CA LYS A 10 -15.63 17.36 -9.32
C LYS A 10 -14.64 17.45 -10.50
N ASP A 11 -13.36 17.28 -10.22
CA ASP A 11 -12.29 17.39 -11.23
C ASP A 11 -12.10 16.10 -12.03
N THR A 12 -12.46 14.96 -11.43
CA THR A 12 -12.44 13.64 -12.06
C THR A 12 -13.72 12.88 -11.74
N PRO A 13 -14.80 13.02 -12.54
CA PRO A 13 -16.10 12.42 -12.21
C PRO A 13 -16.10 10.90 -12.05
N ALA A 14 -15.11 10.19 -12.61
CA ALA A 14 -14.93 8.76 -12.43
C ALA A 14 -14.32 8.38 -11.07
N LEU A 15 -13.76 9.34 -10.33
CA LEU A 15 -13.13 9.15 -9.04
C LEU A 15 -14.12 9.39 -7.89
N ARG A 16 -14.25 8.39 -7.03
CA ARG A 16 -15.07 8.43 -5.81
C ARG A 16 -14.19 8.24 -4.58
N GLY A 17 -14.49 8.98 -3.53
CA GLY A 17 -13.89 8.83 -2.21
C GLY A 17 -14.90 8.28 -1.22
N PHE A 18 -14.47 7.37 -0.35
CA PHE A 18 -15.29 6.71 0.66
C PHE A 18 -14.71 7.01 2.04
N THR A 19 -15.57 7.33 2.99
CA THR A 19 -15.18 7.64 4.37
C THR A 19 -16.22 7.05 5.35
N ASP A 20 -15.88 6.95 6.62
CA ASP A 20 -16.84 6.72 7.71
C ASP A 20 -17.25 8.00 8.44
N GLU A 21 -16.76 9.15 7.96
CA GLU A 21 -17.13 10.49 8.42
C GLU A 21 -17.93 11.28 7.37
N PRO A 22 -18.93 12.09 7.77
CA PRO A 22 -19.74 12.88 6.84
C PRO A 22 -18.99 14.07 6.21
N ARG A 23 -17.69 14.22 6.45
CA ARG A 23 -16.88 15.36 5.97
C ARG A 23 -15.83 14.89 4.97
N ALA A 24 -15.74 15.60 3.86
CA ALA A 24 -14.72 15.37 2.85
C ALA A 24 -13.31 15.85 3.26
N SER A 25 -13.13 16.43 4.45
CA SER A 25 -11.84 16.99 4.89
C SER A 25 -10.75 15.93 5.07
N ILE A 26 -11.14 14.65 5.21
CA ILE A 26 -10.21 13.52 5.28
C ILE A 26 -9.81 13.00 3.89
N LEU A 27 -10.55 13.37 2.84
CA LEU A 27 -10.20 13.00 1.48
C LEU A 27 -9.06 13.89 0.97
N PRO A 28 -8.14 13.35 0.16
CA PRO A 28 -7.01 14.14 -0.34
C PRO A 28 -7.49 15.34 -1.16
N ALA A 29 -6.96 16.51 -0.83
CA ALA A 29 -7.39 17.77 -1.43
C ALA A 29 -7.01 17.85 -2.92
N GLU A 30 -5.94 17.16 -3.34
CA GLU A 30 -5.47 17.15 -4.73
C GLU A 30 -6.43 16.45 -5.71
N TYR A 31 -7.29 15.58 -5.20
CA TYR A 31 -8.31 14.88 -5.98
C TYR A 31 -9.70 15.49 -5.78
N GLY A 32 -9.82 16.48 -4.90
CA GLY A 32 -11.02 17.29 -4.76
C GLY A 32 -11.18 18.26 -5.94
N PRO A 33 -12.11 19.22 -5.85
CA PRO A 33 -13.08 19.37 -4.77
C PRO A 33 -14.10 18.22 -4.75
N TRP A 34 -14.45 17.77 -3.55
CA TRP A 34 -15.33 16.62 -3.33
C TRP A 34 -16.78 17.04 -3.11
N ALA A 35 -17.72 16.27 -3.65
CA ALA A 35 -19.15 16.43 -3.41
C ALA A 35 -19.73 15.13 -2.83
N LEU A 36 -20.46 15.20 -1.72
CA LEU A 36 -21.16 14.04 -1.18
C LEU A 36 -22.25 13.62 -2.18
N VAL A 37 -22.25 12.34 -2.57
CA VAL A 37 -23.20 11.77 -3.54
C VAL A 37 -24.07 10.69 -2.94
N GLN A 38 -23.60 9.99 -1.91
CA GLN A 38 -24.37 8.93 -1.26
C GLN A 38 -23.96 8.75 0.19
N GLU A 39 -24.93 8.46 1.05
CA GLU A 39 -24.73 7.89 2.39
C GLU A 39 -25.28 6.47 2.37
N ILE A 40 -24.53 5.52 2.95
CA ILE A 40 -24.89 4.10 2.98
C ILE A 40 -24.96 3.67 4.44
N GLY A 41 -26.16 3.27 4.86
CA GLY A 41 -26.43 2.82 6.22
C GLY A 41 -25.76 1.48 6.59
N PRO A 42 -25.75 1.12 7.88
CA PRO A 42 -25.20 -0.16 8.36
C PRO A 42 -25.89 -1.36 7.72
N ASP A 43 -27.20 -1.27 7.54
CA ASP A 43 -28.07 -2.36 7.07
C ASP A 43 -28.56 -2.17 5.63
N GLU A 44 -28.06 -1.11 4.96
CA GLU A 44 -28.39 -0.83 3.57
C GLU A 44 -27.68 -1.80 2.62
N GLU A 45 -28.37 -2.14 1.53
CA GLU A 45 -27.83 -3.04 0.52
C GLU A 45 -26.65 -2.40 -0.22
N TRP A 46 -25.56 -3.14 -0.33
CA TRP A 46 -24.32 -2.65 -0.88
C TRP A 46 -24.31 -2.80 -2.42
N ASN A 47 -24.68 -1.72 -3.11
CA ASN A 47 -24.84 -1.68 -4.57
C ASN A 47 -23.73 -0.87 -5.25
N LEU A 48 -22.47 -1.26 -5.04
CA LEU A 48 -21.29 -0.60 -5.59
C LEU A 48 -20.34 -1.61 -6.24
N ASP A 49 -19.57 -1.15 -7.22
CA ASP A 49 -18.63 -1.98 -7.98
C ASP A 49 -17.38 -2.43 -7.18
N VAL A 50 -17.27 -2.02 -5.92
CA VAL A 50 -16.22 -2.41 -4.98
C VAL A 50 -16.86 -3.07 -3.77
N SER A 51 -16.24 -4.08 -3.15
CA SER A 51 -16.85 -4.73 -1.98
C SER A 51 -16.81 -3.86 -0.72
N ARG A 52 -17.82 -4.01 0.16
CA ARG A 52 -17.89 -3.32 1.45
C ARG A 52 -16.67 -3.59 2.34
N ALA A 53 -16.13 -4.80 2.30
CA ALA A 53 -14.96 -5.19 3.09
C ALA A 53 -13.69 -4.46 2.63
N VAL A 54 -13.52 -4.27 1.32
CA VAL A 54 -12.38 -3.53 0.75
C VAL A 54 -12.45 -2.06 1.15
N VAL A 55 -13.62 -1.43 1.03
CA VAL A 55 -13.83 -0.04 1.48
C VAL A 55 -13.57 0.10 2.98
N ALA A 56 -14.09 -0.83 3.79
CA ALA A 56 -13.87 -0.83 5.24
C ALA A 56 -12.39 -0.94 5.61
N ALA A 57 -11.64 -1.86 4.97
CA ALA A 57 -10.21 -2.02 5.20
C ALA A 57 -9.44 -0.75 4.84
N GLY A 58 -9.73 -0.14 3.68
CA GLY A 58 -9.11 1.12 3.27
C GLY A 58 -9.34 2.26 4.26
N ILE A 59 -10.58 2.41 4.75
CA ILE A 59 -10.92 3.43 5.75
C ILE A 59 -10.23 3.15 7.10
N ILE A 60 -10.14 1.90 7.53
CA ILE A 60 -9.46 1.55 8.79
C ILE A 60 -7.96 1.88 8.73
N GLU A 61 -7.33 1.66 7.58
CA GLU A 61 -5.89 1.88 7.37
C GLU A 61 -5.58 3.37 7.14
N ASN A 62 -6.36 4.06 6.30
CA ASN A 62 -6.02 5.38 5.75
C ASN A 62 -7.02 6.50 6.13
N GLY A 63 -8.13 6.18 6.79
CA GLY A 63 -9.24 7.10 7.05
C GLY A 63 -10.19 7.30 5.84
N TYR A 64 -9.78 6.88 4.64
CA TYR A 64 -10.60 6.92 3.43
C TYR A 64 -10.25 5.77 2.46
N TYR A 65 -11.08 5.59 1.43
CA TYR A 65 -10.79 4.72 0.29
C TYR A 65 -11.13 5.45 -1.02
N LEU A 66 -10.31 5.31 -2.06
CA LEU A 66 -10.54 5.92 -3.38
C LEU A 66 -10.85 4.83 -4.42
N LEU A 67 -11.87 5.07 -5.24
CA LEU A 67 -12.24 4.20 -6.35
C LEU A 67 -12.30 5.02 -7.65
N GLY A 68 -11.48 4.65 -8.62
CA GLY A 68 -11.45 5.29 -9.94
C GLY A 68 -10.06 5.79 -10.32
N PRO A 69 -9.92 6.37 -11.52
CA PRO A 69 -8.63 6.80 -12.04
C PRO A 69 -8.11 7.99 -11.22
N LEU A 70 -6.94 7.85 -10.62
CA LEU A 70 -6.26 8.94 -9.94
C LEU A 70 -5.58 9.81 -11.01
N LYS A 71 -6.03 11.06 -11.15
CA LYS A 71 -5.43 11.99 -12.11
C LYS A 71 -3.98 12.23 -11.67
N GLN A 72 -3.04 11.73 -12.47
CA GLN A 72 -1.61 11.85 -12.21
C GLN A 72 -1.23 13.32 -11.99
N ALA A 73 -0.71 13.67 -10.81
CA ALA A 73 0.18 14.83 -10.72
C ALA A 73 1.39 14.47 -11.59
N ALA A 74 1.70 15.30 -12.61
CA ALA A 74 2.84 15.12 -13.52
C ALA A 74 4.03 14.51 -12.77
N PRO A 75 4.75 13.50 -13.32
CA PRO A 75 5.66 12.64 -12.57
C PRO A 75 6.58 13.50 -11.70
N ARG A 76 6.18 13.66 -10.44
CA ARG A 76 7.00 14.30 -9.44
C ARG A 76 7.95 13.18 -9.07
N PRO A 77 9.27 13.37 -9.16
CA PRO A 77 10.26 12.38 -8.71
C PRO A 77 10.24 12.20 -7.17
N ILE A 78 9.15 12.63 -6.52
CA ILE A 78 8.93 12.72 -5.10
C ILE A 78 7.53 12.12 -4.90
N ILE A 79 7.52 10.96 -4.26
CA ILE A 79 6.32 10.34 -3.72
C ILE A 79 6.33 10.56 -2.21
N GLU A 80 5.21 10.98 -1.66
CA GLU A 80 5.05 11.13 -0.21
C GLU A 80 5.01 9.74 0.44
N SER A 81 5.53 9.59 1.66
CA SER A 81 5.69 8.27 2.29
C SER A 81 4.36 7.53 2.45
N ASP A 82 3.30 8.26 2.78
CA ASP A 82 1.92 7.77 2.90
C ASP A 82 1.36 7.28 1.56
N ARG A 83 1.83 7.83 0.44
CA ARG A 83 1.51 7.35 -0.91
C ARG A 83 2.28 6.11 -1.33
N VAL A 84 3.36 5.76 -0.64
CA VAL A 84 4.10 4.50 -0.87
C VAL A 84 3.49 3.37 -0.05
N GLU A 85 3.07 3.66 1.17
CA GLU A 85 2.29 2.75 2.01
C GLU A 85 0.95 2.43 1.34
N GLY A 86 0.49 1.19 1.45
CA GLY A 86 -0.72 0.72 0.77
C GLY A 86 -0.55 0.44 -0.73
N THR A 87 0.61 0.74 -1.33
CA THR A 87 0.84 0.46 -2.76
C THR A 87 1.02 -1.03 -3.02
N ALA A 88 0.41 -1.54 -4.09
CA ALA A 88 0.50 -2.95 -4.49
C ALA A 88 1.91 -3.32 -4.97
N VAL A 89 2.32 -4.55 -4.69
CA VAL A 89 3.54 -5.18 -5.22
C VAL A 89 3.15 -6.32 -6.15
N TYR A 90 3.73 -6.37 -7.34
CA TYR A 90 3.46 -7.33 -8.41
C TYR A 90 4.69 -8.20 -8.73
N ASP A 91 4.44 -9.45 -9.11
CA ASP A 91 5.46 -10.35 -9.67
C ASP A 91 5.68 -10.12 -11.17
N ARG A 92 6.63 -10.90 -11.74
CA ARG A 92 6.96 -10.95 -13.19
C ARG A 92 5.80 -11.28 -14.12
N ASN A 93 4.70 -11.82 -13.60
CA ASN A 93 3.51 -12.17 -14.37
C ASN A 93 2.40 -11.13 -14.20
N ASN A 94 2.70 -9.96 -13.61
CA ASN A 94 1.75 -8.93 -13.22
C ASN A 94 0.69 -9.40 -12.22
N ALA A 95 0.96 -10.48 -11.47
CA ALA A 95 0.10 -10.91 -10.38
C ALA A 95 0.42 -10.10 -9.13
N GLN A 96 -0.59 -9.53 -8.47
CA GLN A 96 -0.38 -8.84 -7.20
C GLN A 96 -0.02 -9.87 -6.12
N ILE A 97 1.14 -9.68 -5.52
CA ILE A 97 1.68 -10.60 -4.50
C ILE A 97 1.65 -10.02 -3.09
N GLY A 98 1.52 -8.70 -2.96
CA GLY A 98 1.46 -8.06 -1.66
C GLY A 98 1.17 -6.57 -1.71
N THR A 99 1.36 -5.93 -0.56
CA THR A 99 1.15 -4.50 -0.36
C THR A 99 2.25 -3.95 0.54
N ILE A 100 2.80 -2.78 0.18
CA ILE A 100 3.77 -2.08 1.01
C ILE A 100 3.11 -1.64 2.30
N LYS A 101 3.68 -2.04 3.44
CA LYS A 101 3.22 -1.66 4.78
C LYS A 101 3.90 -0.40 5.29
N ARG A 102 5.21 -0.28 5.09
CA ARG A 102 6.04 0.83 5.57
C ARG A 102 7.42 0.84 4.93
N LEU A 103 8.07 1.99 5.02
CA LEU A 103 9.47 2.17 4.64
C LEU A 103 10.40 2.08 5.85
N ILE A 104 11.57 1.47 5.65
CA ILE A 104 12.68 1.47 6.61
C ILE A 104 13.71 2.47 6.09
N ILE A 105 13.83 3.59 6.78
CA ILE A 105 14.64 4.74 6.37
C ILE A 105 15.86 4.86 7.28
N GLU A 106 17.05 5.02 6.70
CA GLU A 106 18.26 5.33 7.45
C GLU A 106 18.15 6.73 8.07
N LYS A 107 18.16 6.81 9.40
CA LYS A 107 17.91 8.04 10.15
C LYS A 107 18.83 9.21 9.79
N VAL A 108 20.10 8.95 9.46
CA VAL A 108 21.10 10.00 9.24
C VAL A 108 21.08 10.50 7.80
N SER A 109 21.04 9.61 6.81
CA SER A 109 21.05 10.00 5.39
C SER A 109 19.68 10.31 4.82
N GLY A 110 18.61 9.81 5.45
CA GLY A 110 17.24 9.87 4.93
C GLY A 110 16.97 8.89 3.79
N ARG A 111 17.90 7.99 3.46
CA ARG A 111 17.71 7.00 2.38
C ARG A 111 16.77 5.89 2.80
N VAL A 112 15.85 5.52 1.91
CA VAL A 112 15.05 4.30 2.05
C VAL A 112 15.96 3.12 1.79
N LEU A 113 16.16 2.27 2.80
CA LEU A 113 17.00 1.07 2.67
C LEU A 113 16.15 -0.14 2.29
N TYR A 114 15.02 -0.29 2.97
CA TYR A 114 14.14 -1.44 2.82
C TYR A 114 12.67 -1.04 2.86
N VAL A 115 11.83 -1.94 2.42
CA VAL A 115 10.37 -1.87 2.49
C VAL A 115 9.86 -3.12 3.20
N ASP A 116 8.91 -2.94 4.11
CA ASP A 116 8.17 -4.03 4.72
C ASP A 116 6.94 -4.29 3.86
N VAL A 117 6.83 -5.49 3.28
CA VAL A 117 5.74 -5.89 2.39
C VAL A 117 4.91 -6.96 3.08
N THR A 118 3.60 -6.74 3.08
CA THR A 118 2.62 -7.70 3.52
C THR A 118 2.23 -8.58 2.33
N PHE A 119 2.48 -9.87 2.41
CA PHE A 119 2.07 -10.85 1.40
C PHE A 119 0.76 -11.51 1.81
N GLY A 120 -0.23 -11.46 0.92
CA GLY A 120 -1.53 -12.09 1.12
C GLY A 120 -1.68 -13.31 0.24
N GLY A 121 -2.06 -14.46 0.81
CA GLY A 121 -2.55 -15.62 0.05
C GLY A 121 -1.53 -16.42 -0.79
N LEU A 122 -0.31 -15.91 -1.05
CA LEU A 122 0.70 -16.66 -1.82
C LEU A 122 1.32 -17.85 -1.07
N PHE A 123 1.37 -17.84 0.26
CA PHE A 123 2.12 -18.84 1.06
C PHE A 123 1.23 -19.79 1.89
N GLY A 124 -0.09 -19.81 1.63
CA GLY A 124 -1.07 -20.56 2.43
C GLY A 124 -1.85 -19.69 3.43
N VAL A 125 -2.29 -20.29 4.54
CA VAL A 125 -3.12 -19.61 5.55
C VAL A 125 -2.26 -18.73 6.45
N GLY A 126 -2.27 -17.42 6.22
CA GLY A 126 -1.60 -16.45 7.09
C GLY A 126 -1.22 -15.17 6.37
N VAL A 127 -0.95 -14.11 7.14
CA VAL A 127 -0.35 -12.87 6.66
C VAL A 127 1.13 -12.93 6.98
N HIS A 128 1.99 -12.85 5.96
CA HIS A 128 3.45 -12.88 6.13
C HIS A 128 4.04 -11.50 5.82
N HIS A 129 4.96 -11.06 6.67
CA HIS A 129 5.70 -9.81 6.49
C HIS A 129 7.13 -10.13 6.05
N HIS A 130 7.56 -9.58 4.93
CA HIS A 130 8.93 -9.70 4.45
C HIS A 130 9.52 -8.32 4.22
N THR A 131 10.76 -8.14 4.68
CA THR A 131 11.53 -6.92 4.43
C THR A 131 12.40 -7.12 3.20
N ILE A 132 12.22 -6.26 2.21
CA ILE A 132 12.85 -6.34 0.89
C ILE A 132 13.67 -5.07 0.66
N PRO A 133 14.84 -5.13 0.00
CA PRO A 133 15.56 -3.93 -0.41
C PRO A 133 14.73 -3.05 -1.33
N TRP A 134 14.78 -1.74 -1.11
CA TRP A 134 14.03 -0.78 -1.91
C TRP A 134 14.41 -0.83 -3.40
N ASP A 135 15.68 -1.08 -3.70
CA ASP A 135 16.22 -1.15 -5.07
C ASP A 135 15.80 -2.40 -5.84
N LYS A 136 15.14 -3.37 -5.19
CA LYS A 136 14.52 -4.53 -5.83
C LYS A 136 13.07 -4.30 -6.24
N LEU A 137 12.54 -3.10 -6.01
CA LEU A 137 11.24 -2.66 -6.48
C LEU A 137 11.41 -1.63 -7.60
N THR A 138 10.62 -1.78 -8.66
CA THR A 138 10.51 -0.79 -9.74
C THR A 138 9.07 -0.33 -9.83
N TYR A 139 8.83 0.98 -9.80
CA TYR A 139 7.48 1.50 -9.97
C TYR A 139 7.02 1.33 -11.43
N ASP A 140 5.88 0.69 -11.62
CA ASP A 140 5.21 0.52 -12.90
C ASP A 140 4.01 1.49 -12.98
N PRO A 141 4.07 2.52 -13.84
CA PRO A 141 2.99 3.49 -14.00
C PRO A 141 1.69 2.91 -14.57
N GLU A 142 1.73 1.79 -15.29
CA GLU A 142 0.53 1.17 -15.86
C GLU A 142 -0.25 0.38 -14.79
N LEU A 143 0.47 -0.23 -13.85
CA LEU A 143 -0.11 -0.96 -12.72
C LEU A 143 -0.37 -0.07 -11.50
N GLU A 144 0.08 1.19 -11.54
CA GLU A 144 0.11 2.12 -10.40
C GLU A 144 0.74 1.51 -9.14
N GLY A 145 1.70 0.60 -9.31
CA GLY A 145 2.30 -0.16 -8.21
C GLY A 145 3.75 -0.55 -8.45
N TYR A 146 4.33 -1.33 -7.55
CA TYR A 146 5.73 -1.74 -7.64
C TYR A 146 5.85 -3.15 -8.19
N HIS A 147 6.67 -3.33 -9.22
CA HIS A 147 7.06 -4.62 -9.74
C HIS A 147 8.34 -5.12 -9.06
N THR A 148 8.42 -6.44 -8.82
CA THR A 148 9.64 -7.08 -8.34
C THR A 148 9.96 -8.37 -9.10
N ASP A 149 11.26 -8.60 -9.26
CA ASP A 149 11.81 -9.81 -9.85
C ASP A 149 12.07 -10.92 -8.83
N ILE A 150 11.73 -10.69 -7.57
CA ILE A 150 11.94 -11.65 -6.49
C ILE A 150 10.89 -12.75 -6.56
N THR A 151 11.33 -14.01 -6.57
CA THR A 151 10.42 -15.16 -6.61
C THR A 151 9.88 -15.54 -5.23
N GLU A 152 8.79 -16.31 -5.21
CA GLU A 152 8.20 -16.87 -3.99
C GLU A 152 9.23 -17.68 -3.17
N GLU A 153 10.08 -18.46 -3.83
CA GLU A 153 11.16 -19.24 -3.21
C GLU A 153 12.19 -18.33 -2.55
N GLN A 154 12.58 -17.25 -3.23
CA GLN A 154 13.53 -16.27 -2.70
C GLN A 154 12.95 -15.51 -1.50
N LEU A 155 11.65 -15.25 -1.48
CA LEU A 155 10.97 -14.69 -0.31
C LEU A 155 10.92 -15.67 0.86
N ARG A 156 10.64 -16.95 0.61
CA ARG A 156 10.64 -18.01 1.64
C ARG A 156 12.00 -18.24 2.27
N ALA A 157 13.06 -18.17 1.47
CA ALA A 157 14.42 -18.35 1.93
C ALA A 157 15.01 -17.06 2.55
N ALA A 158 14.34 -15.91 2.38
CA ALA A 158 14.82 -14.65 2.93
C ALA A 158 14.78 -14.67 4.46
N PRO A 159 15.79 -14.08 5.13
CA PRO A 159 15.73 -13.86 6.57
C PRO A 159 14.50 -13.02 6.92
N VAL A 160 13.65 -13.53 7.82
CA VAL A 160 12.45 -12.79 8.27
C VAL A 160 12.85 -11.73 9.28
N PHE A 161 12.59 -10.47 8.93
CA PHE A 161 12.81 -9.33 9.82
C PHE A 161 11.48 -8.83 10.38
N THR A 162 11.22 -9.11 11.65
CA THR A 162 10.07 -8.53 12.36
C THR A 162 10.52 -7.30 13.14
N VAL A 163 10.07 -6.11 12.70
CA VAL A 163 10.34 -4.82 13.38
C VAL A 163 9.77 -4.78 14.81
N GLU A 164 8.94 -5.76 15.19
CA GLU A 164 8.44 -5.94 16.57
C GLU A 164 9.54 -6.32 17.57
N HIS A 165 10.69 -6.84 17.12
CA HIS A 165 11.87 -7.07 17.97
C HIS A 165 12.75 -5.82 18.11
N ARG A 166 12.13 -4.66 18.35
CA ARG A 166 12.74 -3.31 18.34
C ARG A 166 13.66 -2.99 19.52
N GLY A 167 14.31 -3.99 20.12
CA GLY A 167 15.24 -3.82 21.25
C GLY A 167 16.72 -3.87 20.87
N LYS A 168 17.08 -4.58 19.80
CA LYS A 168 18.46 -4.66 19.29
C LYS A 168 18.42 -4.85 17.78
N LEU A 169 18.53 -3.75 17.04
CA LEU A 169 19.05 -3.81 15.67
C LEU A 169 20.50 -4.27 15.79
N ASP A 170 20.69 -5.59 15.77
CA ASP A 170 22.04 -6.14 15.70
C ASP A 170 22.54 -5.90 14.28
N LYS A 171 23.65 -5.15 14.15
CA LYS A 171 24.37 -4.94 12.89
C LYS A 171 24.70 -6.26 12.18
N SER A 172 24.70 -7.39 12.89
CA SER A 172 24.84 -8.73 12.32
C SER A 172 23.64 -9.13 11.46
N ARG A 173 22.40 -8.86 11.90
CA ARG A 173 21.18 -9.21 11.18
C ARG A 173 20.97 -8.34 9.94
N GLU A 174 21.26 -7.04 10.06
CA GLU A 174 21.26 -6.14 8.91
C GLU A 174 22.28 -6.61 7.85
N ARG A 175 23.47 -7.04 8.28
CA ARG A 175 24.48 -7.62 7.38
C ARG A 175 24.02 -8.91 6.73
N GLU A 176 23.39 -9.80 7.49
CA GLU A 176 22.89 -11.07 6.97
C GLU A 176 21.83 -10.86 5.89
N MET A 177 20.87 -9.95 6.14
CA MET A 177 19.88 -9.55 5.13
C MET A 177 20.54 -8.92 3.92
N GLN A 178 21.42 -7.95 4.13
CA GLN A 178 22.11 -7.27 3.04
C GLN A 178 22.90 -8.27 2.19
N ASN A 179 23.61 -9.20 2.82
CA ASN A 179 24.36 -10.25 2.13
C ASN A 179 23.44 -11.19 1.35
N TYR A 180 22.31 -11.62 1.93
CA TYR A 180 21.34 -12.45 1.23
C TYR A 180 20.86 -11.79 -0.06
N TRP A 181 20.42 -10.53 0.04
CA TRP A 181 19.85 -9.82 -1.11
C TRP A 181 20.89 -9.40 -2.16
N LEU A 182 22.13 -9.08 -1.77
CA LEU A 182 23.22 -8.79 -2.71
C LEU A 182 23.62 -10.01 -3.54
N ASN A 183 23.56 -11.21 -2.95
CA ASN A 183 23.94 -12.46 -3.62
C ASN A 183 22.84 -13.01 -4.56
N LEU A 184 21.68 -12.35 -4.63
CA LEU A 184 20.57 -12.68 -5.54
C LEU A 184 20.61 -11.90 -6.87
N THR A 185 21.76 -11.31 -7.21
CA THR A 185 21.99 -10.54 -8.44
C THR A 185 22.75 -11.38 -9.45
#